data_AF-A0A2A5FWC5-F1
#
_entry.id   AF-A0A2A5FWC5-F1
#
_cell.length_a   1.000
_cell.length_b   1.000
_cell.length_c   1.000
_cell.angle_alpha   90.00
_cell.angle_beta   90.00
_cell.angle_gamma   90.00
#
_symmetry.space_group_name_H-M   'P 1'
#
loop_
_entity.id
_entity.type
_entity.pdbx_description
1 polymer ?
#
loop_
_entity_poly.entity_id
_entity_poly.type
_entity_poly.pdbx_seq_one_letter_code
_entity_poly.pdbx_strand_id
1 'polypeptide(L)'
;MRQDETSDIRTSSSQDQRTARDGQDNDVVLGAIEQQPAGPAISPNGRTNSCESTNGPASTVASEAENSVQALDDKESGNPRGGLQEDRVRQTNDNRNNPQSTNNGANPQQPHANGVGADVPAKKVAPAQKIAATPNADGKYLYAALDLGTNNCRLLIAEPNDKGFRIIDSFSKIVRLGEGISANNRLSDEAADRAIQALRICWNKLKYHKITKARLIATEACRSAENGLEFLARVSSEIGLELEIVDRETEAKLAMTGCISLVEPRSDGVVLFDIGGGSSEIVWMDRRGRRKRNRMGGTLRAWDSLPIGVVTLSERHNGRDVTPASFEVMVEEVQERLQHFPKRKELVQALSHGRHHLLGTSGTVTTLAGVHLGLRRYDRRRVDGMWMSNEDAAKMVEKLLNLSYEERVKHPCIGSDRADLVLPGCAIFEAIRREFTCDQLRVADRGLREGILVELMREDGHKSVRAKENNNRWRRRPNNKKKNSKREQT
;
A
#
# COMPACT_ATOMS: atom_id res chain seq x y z
N MET A 1 -73.88 -33.39 32.19
CA MET A 1 -74.14 -33.67 33.62
C MET A 1 -72.76 -33.75 34.28
N ARG A 2 -72.50 -32.96 35.34
CA ARG A 2 -72.67 -33.29 36.78
C ARG A 2 -71.72 -34.42 37.22
N GLN A 3 -71.03 -34.42 38.37
CA GLN A 3 -70.85 -33.50 39.53
C GLN A 3 -69.66 -34.09 40.37
N ASP A 4 -68.91 -33.47 41.27
CA ASP A 4 -68.74 -32.09 41.83
C ASP A 4 -67.20 -31.75 41.75
N GLU A 5 -66.50 -30.74 42.30
CA GLU A 5 -66.59 -29.83 43.48
C GLU A 5 -66.37 -30.51 44.86
N THR A 6 -65.67 -29.94 45.88
CA THR A 6 -65.06 -28.60 46.13
C THR A 6 -63.87 -28.64 47.14
N SER A 7 -63.24 -27.47 47.41
CA SER A 7 -62.52 -27.07 48.66
C SER A 7 -60.99 -27.34 48.76
N ASP A 8 -60.13 -26.45 49.31
CA ASP A 8 -60.27 -24.99 49.64
C ASP A 8 -58.93 -24.24 49.89
N ILE A 9 -59.02 -22.90 50.06
CA ILE A 9 -58.21 -22.03 50.97
C ILE A 9 -56.74 -21.60 50.60
N ARG A 10 -56.66 -20.33 50.13
CA ARG A 10 -55.78 -19.19 50.57
C ARG A 10 -54.29 -18.98 50.14
N THR A 11 -54.06 -17.68 49.87
CA THR A 11 -52.92 -16.77 50.22
C THR A 11 -51.61 -16.64 49.39
N SER A 12 -51.50 -15.43 48.81
CA SER A 12 -50.38 -14.46 48.90
C SER A 12 -49.02 -14.68 48.20
N SER A 13 -48.86 -13.92 47.11
CA SER A 13 -47.80 -12.91 46.87
C SER A 13 -46.33 -13.27 46.57
N SER A 14 -45.85 -12.55 45.55
CA SER A 14 -44.52 -11.93 45.37
C SER A 14 -43.30 -12.75 44.92
N GLN A 15 -42.50 -12.02 44.13
CA GLN A 15 -41.12 -12.25 43.70
C GLN A 15 -40.16 -12.24 44.94
N ASP A 16 -38.86 -12.53 44.88
CA ASP A 16 -37.94 -12.31 43.76
C ASP A 16 -36.56 -13.02 43.89
N GLN A 17 -35.82 -13.02 42.76
CA GLN A 17 -34.35 -12.92 42.63
C GLN A 17 -33.35 -14.03 43.09
N ARG A 18 -32.51 -14.40 42.10
CA ARG A 18 -31.07 -14.80 42.13
C ARG A 18 -30.61 -16.17 42.67
N THR A 19 -29.96 -16.90 41.76
CA THR A 19 -28.48 -17.12 41.81
C THR A 19 -27.90 -17.08 40.39
N ALA A 20 -26.59 -16.89 40.26
CA ALA A 20 -25.91 -16.68 38.97
C ALA A 20 -25.44 -17.99 38.31
N ARG A 21 -25.16 -17.92 37.00
CA ARG A 21 -24.33 -18.89 36.27
C ARG A 21 -23.39 -18.14 35.34
N ASP A 22 -22.10 -18.41 35.45
CA ASP A 22 -21.09 -17.87 34.55
C ASP A 22 -21.16 -18.55 33.17
N GLY A 23 -20.99 -17.75 32.11
CA GLY A 23 -20.79 -18.24 30.75
C GLY A 23 -19.32 -18.07 30.36
N GLN A 24 -18.67 -19.15 29.97
CA GLN A 24 -17.30 -19.11 29.42
C GLN A 24 -17.37 -19.00 27.90
N ASP A 25 -16.99 -17.84 27.35
CA ASP A 25 -16.79 -17.65 25.92
C ASP A 25 -15.53 -18.39 25.45
N ASN A 26 -15.69 -19.35 24.53
CA ASN A 26 -14.58 -20.01 23.84
C ASN A 26 -14.29 -19.31 22.51
N ASP A 27 -13.44 -18.28 22.56
CA ASP A 27 -13.06 -17.48 21.39
C ASP A 27 -12.04 -18.25 20.52
N VAL A 28 -12.35 -18.47 19.23
CA VAL A 28 -11.62 -19.43 18.38
C VAL A 28 -10.34 -18.80 17.79
N VAL A 29 -9.19 -19.40 18.10
CA VAL A 29 -7.87 -18.96 17.65
C VAL A 29 -7.65 -19.23 16.16
N LEU A 30 -7.84 -18.20 15.32
CA LEU A 30 -7.39 -18.22 13.92
C LEU A 30 -5.89 -17.93 13.82
N GLY A 31 -5.08 -18.97 14.03
CA GLY A 31 -3.66 -18.96 13.70
C GLY A 31 -3.43 -19.19 12.20
N ALA A 32 -2.60 -18.35 11.56
CA ALA A 32 -2.16 -18.61 10.19
C ALA A 32 -1.25 -19.86 10.16
N ILE A 33 -1.75 -20.98 9.64
CA ILE A 33 -0.97 -22.20 9.44
C ILE A 33 -0.30 -22.14 8.07
N GLU A 34 1.02 -22.24 8.09
CA GLU A 34 1.87 -22.34 6.91
C GLU A 34 2.36 -23.79 6.85
N GLN A 35 1.97 -24.53 5.80
CA GLN A 35 2.35 -25.93 5.62
C GLN A 35 3.39 -26.04 4.51
N GLN A 36 4.56 -26.59 4.84
CA GLN A 36 5.52 -27.13 3.88
C GLN A 36 5.41 -28.66 3.85
N PRO A 37 5.68 -29.33 2.71
CA PRO A 37 5.63 -30.78 2.61
C PRO A 37 6.78 -31.44 3.38
N ALA A 38 6.53 -32.63 3.94
CA ALA A 38 7.53 -33.39 4.66
C ALA A 38 8.50 -34.13 3.71
N GLY A 39 9.81 -34.01 3.96
CA GLY A 39 10.82 -34.90 3.39
C GLY A 39 10.84 -36.27 4.10
N PRO A 40 11.40 -37.31 3.47
CA PRO A 40 11.41 -38.67 4.02
C PRO A 40 12.30 -38.82 5.25
N ALA A 41 11.90 -39.68 6.18
CA ALA A 41 12.66 -39.96 7.40
C ALA A 41 13.87 -40.89 7.14
N ILE A 42 14.97 -40.62 7.85
CA ILE A 42 16.12 -41.53 7.95
C ILE A 42 16.17 -42.07 9.39
N SER A 43 16.33 -43.38 9.54
CA SER A 43 16.33 -44.08 10.84
C SER A 43 17.76 -44.39 11.30
N PRO A 44 18.05 -44.48 12.62
CA PRO A 44 19.43 -44.42 13.13
C PRO A 44 20.11 -45.79 13.35
N ASN A 45 21.41 -45.84 13.05
CA ASN A 45 22.45 -46.73 13.59
C ASN A 45 23.82 -46.17 13.11
N GLY A 46 24.93 -46.19 13.86
CA GLY A 46 25.16 -46.57 15.26
C GLY A 46 26.62 -47.02 15.47
N ARG A 47 27.27 -46.59 16.59
CA ARG A 47 28.67 -46.92 17.00
C ARG A 47 29.79 -46.28 16.15
N THR A 48 31.03 -46.09 16.61
CA THR A 48 31.64 -45.84 17.95
C THR A 48 33.04 -45.20 17.73
N ASN A 49 33.77 -44.93 18.82
CA ASN A 49 35.17 -44.50 18.94
C ASN A 49 35.32 -42.97 18.87
N SER A 50 35.76 -42.24 19.90
CA SER A 50 36.81 -42.42 20.92
C SER A 50 38.23 -42.09 20.43
N CYS A 51 38.70 -40.89 20.78
CA CYS A 51 39.97 -40.69 21.48
C CYS A 51 39.91 -39.34 22.24
N GLU A 52 40.86 -39.14 23.15
CA GLU A 52 40.77 -38.17 24.24
C GLU A 52 41.66 -36.93 24.03
N SER A 53 41.63 -36.04 25.05
CA SER A 53 42.70 -35.10 25.44
C SER A 53 42.87 -33.80 24.63
N THR A 54 43.35 -32.69 25.21
CA THR A 54 43.13 -32.05 26.54
C THR A 54 43.75 -30.65 26.52
N ASN A 55 43.24 -29.71 27.33
CA ASN A 55 43.87 -28.41 27.69
C ASN A 55 44.03 -27.42 26.50
N GLY A 56 44.09 -26.10 26.67
CA GLY A 56 44.26 -25.24 27.84
C GLY A 56 45.10 -24.02 27.40
N PRO A 57 44.78 -22.75 27.74
CA PRO A 57 45.26 -21.60 26.95
C PRO A 57 46.40 -20.76 27.56
N ALA A 58 47.20 -20.16 26.67
CA ALA A 58 48.06 -18.97 26.84
C ALA A 58 48.29 -18.37 25.44
N SER A 59 48.16 -17.07 25.09
CA SER A 59 48.59 -15.78 25.67
C SER A 59 50.10 -15.47 25.52
N THR A 60 50.49 -14.62 24.54
CA THR A 60 51.13 -13.27 24.75
C THR A 60 51.75 -12.64 23.47
N VAL A 61 51.35 -11.40 23.16
CA VAL A 61 52.16 -10.18 22.88
C VAL A 61 53.29 -10.15 21.79
N ALA A 62 53.19 -9.13 20.92
CA ALA A 62 54.25 -8.49 20.08
C ALA A 62 54.87 -9.32 18.91
N SER A 63 55.56 -8.73 17.91
CA SER A 63 55.96 -7.32 17.68
C SER A 63 55.83 -6.88 16.21
N GLU A 64 56.02 -5.58 15.95
CA GLU A 64 56.24 -5.01 14.60
C GLU A 64 57.66 -5.34 14.08
N ALA A 65 57.82 -5.33 12.75
CA ALA A 65 59.09 -5.09 12.04
C ALA A 65 58.81 -4.70 10.57
N GLU A 66 59.56 -3.75 10.02
CA GLU A 66 59.44 -3.31 8.63
C GLU A 66 60.47 -3.96 7.68
N ASN A 67 60.24 -3.72 6.38
CA ASN A 67 61.21 -3.15 5.43
C ASN A 67 61.85 -4.01 4.29
N SER A 68 61.88 -3.35 3.12
CA SER A 68 62.91 -3.36 2.05
C SER A 68 62.98 -4.45 0.94
N VAL A 69 62.50 -4.02 -0.26
CA VAL A 69 63.05 -4.18 -1.64
C VAL A 69 63.86 -5.42 -2.07
N GLN A 70 63.49 -5.99 -3.24
CA GLN A 70 64.19 -5.69 -4.52
C GLN A 70 63.38 -6.14 -5.78
N ALA A 71 63.79 -5.67 -6.97
CA ALA A 71 63.11 -5.90 -8.26
C ALA A 71 64.10 -5.98 -9.45
N LEU A 72 63.68 -6.65 -10.53
CA LEU A 72 64.15 -6.61 -11.94
C LEU A 72 62.91 -7.02 -12.79
N ASP A 73 62.52 -6.37 -13.90
CA ASP A 73 63.17 -6.20 -15.23
C ASP A 73 63.41 -7.54 -15.94
N ASP A 74 63.14 -7.78 -17.25
CA ASP A 74 62.90 -6.96 -18.47
C ASP A 74 62.01 -7.81 -19.46
N LYS A 75 61.52 -7.50 -20.69
CA LYS A 75 61.67 -6.39 -21.66
C LYS A 75 60.46 -6.31 -22.66
N GLU A 76 60.59 -5.46 -23.69
CA GLU A 76 59.74 -5.11 -24.86
C GLU A 76 59.55 -6.28 -25.88
N SER A 77 58.81 -6.23 -27.01
CA SER A 77 58.49 -5.17 -28.01
C SER A 77 57.37 -5.66 -28.97
N GLY A 78 56.81 -4.94 -29.97
CA GLY A 78 57.03 -3.59 -30.52
C GLY A 78 56.04 -3.27 -31.68
N ASN A 79 56.10 -2.08 -32.30
CA ASN A 79 55.15 -1.58 -33.33
C ASN A 79 55.86 -0.72 -34.42
N PRO A 80 55.48 -0.80 -35.72
CA PRO A 80 55.88 0.18 -36.74
C PRO A 80 54.74 0.82 -37.58
N ARG A 81 54.38 2.06 -37.22
CA ARG A 81 54.24 3.29 -38.06
C ARG A 81 53.72 3.27 -39.53
N GLY A 82 52.80 4.21 -39.83
CA GLY A 82 52.68 4.95 -41.11
C GLY A 82 51.25 5.44 -41.43
N GLY A 83 50.98 6.65 -41.97
CA GLY A 83 51.83 7.84 -42.13
C GLY A 83 51.31 8.85 -43.19
N LEU A 84 50.95 10.10 -42.76
CA LEU A 84 50.55 11.26 -43.60
C LEU A 84 49.20 11.10 -44.36
N GLN A 85 48.53 12.13 -44.91
CA GLN A 85 48.88 13.53 -45.18
C GLN A 85 47.65 14.48 -45.04
N GLU A 86 47.86 15.80 -44.92
CA GLU A 86 46.80 16.83 -44.93
C GLU A 86 46.33 17.19 -46.35
N ASP A 87 45.08 17.68 -46.50
CA ASP A 87 44.77 18.74 -47.48
C ASP A 87 43.56 19.60 -47.05
N ARG A 88 43.28 20.70 -47.78
CA ARG A 88 42.65 21.93 -47.26
C ARG A 88 41.58 22.51 -48.22
N VAL A 89 40.80 23.49 -47.74
CA VAL A 89 39.86 24.35 -48.54
C VAL A 89 38.55 23.60 -48.92
N ARG A 90 37.32 24.17 -48.97
CA ARG A 90 36.83 25.55 -49.19
C ARG A 90 35.53 25.88 -48.43
N GLN A 91 35.26 27.17 -48.20
CA GLN A 91 33.92 27.71 -47.86
C GLN A 91 33.19 28.17 -49.12
N THR A 92 31.85 28.16 -49.11
CA THR A 92 31.02 29.07 -49.94
C THR A 92 29.74 29.47 -49.20
N ASN A 93 29.51 30.77 -49.05
CA ASN A 93 28.18 31.36 -48.81
C ASN A 93 27.49 31.62 -50.15
N ASP A 94 26.15 31.61 -50.18
CA ASP A 94 25.28 32.60 -50.84
C ASP A 94 23.81 32.27 -50.48
N ASN A 95 22.87 33.12 -50.04
CA ASN A 95 22.68 34.59 -49.95
C ASN A 95 21.84 35.22 -51.09
N ARG A 96 20.77 35.95 -50.70
CA ARG A 96 19.83 36.77 -51.53
C ARG A 96 18.87 35.96 -52.45
N ASN A 97 17.68 36.45 -52.83
CA ASN A 97 17.09 37.79 -52.66
C ASN A 97 15.54 37.81 -52.52
N ASN A 98 14.99 38.96 -52.11
CA ASN A 98 13.55 39.36 -52.12
C ASN A 98 13.13 39.82 -53.57
N PRO A 99 11.87 40.18 -53.96
CA PRO A 99 10.98 41.17 -53.28
C PRO A 99 9.42 41.10 -53.44
N GLN A 100 8.71 41.88 -52.61
CA GLN A 100 7.39 42.55 -52.86
C GLN A 100 6.13 41.65 -53.06
N SER A 101 4.88 42.08 -52.80
CA SER A 101 4.23 43.39 -53.02
C SER A 101 3.17 43.80 -51.95
N THR A 102 2.36 44.83 -52.24
CA THR A 102 1.69 45.74 -51.28
C THR A 102 0.16 45.62 -51.12
N ASN A 103 -0.35 46.30 -50.07
CA ASN A 103 -1.61 47.07 -49.97
C ASN A 103 -2.97 46.40 -49.66
N ASN A 104 -3.72 47.15 -48.81
CA ASN A 104 -5.19 47.38 -48.74
C ASN A 104 -6.13 46.15 -48.77
N GLY A 105 -7.01 45.90 -47.79
CA GLY A 105 -7.93 46.87 -47.17
C GLY A 105 -9.40 46.43 -47.42
N ALA A 106 -10.31 46.77 -46.52
CA ALA A 106 -11.77 46.59 -46.60
C ALA A 106 -12.37 45.16 -46.66
N ASN A 107 -13.08 44.80 -45.58
CA ASN A 107 -14.24 43.90 -45.57
C ASN A 107 -15.36 44.54 -46.43
N PRO A 108 -16.16 43.79 -47.23
CA PRO A 108 -17.40 43.25 -46.66
C PRO A 108 -17.96 41.93 -47.24
N GLN A 109 -18.69 41.22 -46.35
CA GLN A 109 -19.95 40.48 -46.62
C GLN A 109 -19.94 39.14 -47.39
N GLN A 110 -21.04 38.39 -47.16
CA GLN A 110 -21.35 37.05 -47.66
C GLN A 110 -22.00 37.10 -49.04
N PRO A 111 -22.12 35.93 -49.70
CA PRO A 111 -23.45 35.52 -50.17
C PRO A 111 -23.90 34.15 -49.61
N HIS A 112 -25.22 33.93 -49.62
CA HIS A 112 -25.86 32.67 -49.19
C HIS A 112 -25.83 31.58 -50.29
N ALA A 113 -25.83 30.31 -49.87
CA ALA A 113 -26.39 29.20 -50.63
C ALA A 113 -27.06 28.19 -49.68
N ASN A 114 -28.18 27.58 -50.09
CA ASN A 114 -28.99 26.67 -49.27
C ASN A 114 -28.55 25.20 -49.42
N GLY A 115 -28.76 24.33 -48.41
CA GLY A 115 -28.31 22.92 -48.53
C GLY A 115 -28.68 21.91 -47.42
N VAL A 116 -29.92 21.91 -46.93
CA VAL A 116 -30.62 20.77 -46.26
C VAL A 116 -29.82 19.88 -45.27
N GLY A 117 -30.13 20.00 -43.97
CA GLY A 117 -29.82 19.00 -42.95
C GLY A 117 -30.70 19.21 -41.71
N ALA A 118 -31.55 18.25 -41.35
CA ALA A 118 -32.54 18.42 -40.29
C ALA A 118 -32.01 17.98 -38.92
N ASP A 119 -32.06 18.87 -37.93
CA ASP A 119 -31.66 18.57 -36.54
C ASP A 119 -32.55 17.47 -35.91
N VAL A 120 -31.93 16.35 -35.55
CA VAL A 120 -32.51 15.39 -34.62
C VAL A 120 -32.06 15.76 -33.21
N PRO A 121 -32.95 16.23 -32.31
CA PRO A 121 -32.54 16.68 -30.99
C PRO A 121 -32.01 15.52 -30.15
N ALA A 122 -30.72 15.59 -29.79
CA ALA A 122 -30.04 14.55 -29.03
C ALA A 122 -30.72 14.31 -27.68
N LYS A 123 -31.40 13.16 -27.54
CA LYS A 123 -32.00 12.73 -26.27
C LYS A 123 -30.91 12.63 -25.21
N LYS A 124 -31.02 13.45 -24.16
CA LYS A 124 -30.23 13.30 -22.93
C LYS A 124 -30.54 11.92 -22.33
N VAL A 125 -29.63 10.98 -22.51
CA VAL A 125 -29.69 9.67 -21.85
C VAL A 125 -29.66 9.91 -20.34
N ALA A 126 -30.69 9.48 -19.63
CA ALA A 126 -30.71 9.56 -18.18
C ALA A 126 -29.57 8.69 -17.61
N PRO A 127 -28.87 9.12 -16.54
CA PRO A 127 -27.81 8.31 -15.96
C PRO A 127 -28.38 6.95 -15.54
N ALA A 128 -27.76 5.88 -16.02
CA ALA A 128 -28.20 4.52 -15.74
C ALA A 128 -28.33 4.33 -14.22
N GLN A 129 -29.51 3.88 -13.77
CA GLN A 129 -29.73 3.56 -12.36
C GLN A 129 -28.75 2.45 -11.98
N LYS A 130 -27.85 2.72 -11.02
CA LYS A 130 -26.96 1.68 -10.49
C LYS A 130 -27.83 0.61 -9.84
N ILE A 131 -27.95 -0.53 -10.51
CA ILE A 131 -28.55 -1.74 -9.97
C ILE A 131 -27.65 -2.16 -8.82
N ALA A 132 -28.15 -2.05 -7.58
CA ALA A 132 -27.44 -2.56 -6.42
C ALA A 132 -27.31 -4.08 -6.55
N ALA A 133 -26.14 -4.62 -6.21
CA ALA A 133 -25.87 -6.04 -6.36
C ALA A 133 -26.90 -6.91 -5.63
N THR A 134 -27.16 -8.11 -6.15
CA THR A 134 -27.94 -9.13 -5.44
C THR A 134 -27.02 -9.91 -4.48
N PRO A 135 -27.53 -10.43 -3.35
CA PRO A 135 -26.76 -11.36 -2.53
C PRO A 135 -26.38 -12.60 -3.35
N ASN A 136 -25.31 -13.29 -2.94
CA ASN A 136 -24.91 -14.55 -3.55
C ASN A 136 -25.91 -15.69 -3.23
N ALA A 137 -25.65 -16.87 -3.79
CA ALA A 137 -26.52 -18.05 -3.64
C ALA A 137 -26.75 -18.50 -2.17
N ASP A 138 -25.91 -18.06 -1.23
CA ASP A 138 -26.02 -18.36 0.21
C ASP A 138 -26.64 -17.20 1.01
N GLY A 139 -27.26 -16.23 0.33
CA GLY A 139 -27.92 -15.07 0.92
C GLY A 139 -26.97 -13.97 1.42
N LYS A 140 -25.68 -14.03 1.10
CA LYS A 140 -24.65 -13.12 1.62
C LYS A 140 -24.13 -12.15 0.57
N TYR A 141 -23.77 -10.95 1.03
CA TYR A 141 -23.04 -9.98 0.22
C TYR A 141 -21.55 -10.18 0.43
N LEU A 142 -20.85 -10.78 -0.55
CA LEU A 142 -19.41 -11.05 -0.46
C LEU A 142 -18.63 -10.27 -1.51
N TYR A 143 -17.67 -9.48 -1.07
CA TYR A 143 -16.86 -8.60 -1.90
C TYR A 143 -15.42 -9.06 -1.92
N ALA A 144 -14.75 -8.88 -3.05
CA ALA A 144 -13.34 -9.22 -3.20
C ALA A 144 -12.50 -8.07 -3.78
N ALA A 145 -11.31 -7.89 -3.21
CA ALA A 145 -10.27 -7.00 -3.72
C ALA A 145 -9.01 -7.82 -4.00
N LEU A 146 -8.55 -7.85 -5.25
CA LEU A 146 -7.28 -8.45 -5.66
C LEU A 146 -6.29 -7.36 -6.08
N ASP A 147 -5.07 -7.49 -5.58
CA ASP A 147 -3.93 -6.57 -5.71
C ASP A 147 -2.75 -7.38 -6.27
N LEU A 148 -2.38 -7.13 -7.53
CA LEU A 148 -1.18 -7.66 -8.17
C LEU A 148 -0.14 -6.55 -8.33
N GLY A 149 0.60 -6.31 -7.24
CA GLY A 149 1.70 -5.35 -7.20
C GLY A 149 3.06 -5.99 -7.49
N THR A 150 4.07 -5.14 -7.70
CA THR A 150 5.45 -5.50 -8.10
C THR A 150 6.09 -6.61 -7.26
N ASN A 151 5.82 -6.70 -5.95
CA ASN A 151 6.38 -7.73 -5.07
C ASN A 151 5.38 -8.84 -4.69
N ASN A 152 4.08 -8.53 -4.63
CA ASN A 152 3.08 -9.35 -3.96
C ASN A 152 1.80 -9.48 -4.80
N CYS A 153 1.30 -10.71 -4.90
CA CYS A 153 -0.08 -10.99 -5.28
C CYS A 153 -0.90 -11.18 -3.99
N ARG A 154 -1.99 -10.42 -3.82
CA ARG A 154 -2.84 -10.44 -2.62
C ARG A 154 -4.31 -10.44 -2.98
N LEU A 155 -5.11 -11.14 -2.17
CA LEU A 155 -6.57 -11.16 -2.25
C LEU A 155 -7.15 -10.94 -0.85
N LEU A 156 -8.24 -10.18 -0.77
CA LEU A 156 -9.02 -9.99 0.45
C LEU A 156 -10.51 -10.15 0.13
N ILE A 157 -11.18 -11.06 0.83
CA ILE A 157 -12.62 -11.32 0.71
C ILE A 157 -13.31 -10.89 2.00
N ALA A 158 -14.39 -10.11 1.90
CA ALA A 158 -15.09 -9.56 3.04
C ALA A 158 -16.61 -9.44 2.84
N GLU A 159 -17.37 -9.53 3.94
CA GLU A 159 -18.80 -9.18 3.98
C GLU A 159 -18.99 -7.79 4.64
N PRO A 160 -19.97 -6.98 4.21
CA PRO A 160 -20.34 -5.75 4.92
C PRO A 160 -20.80 -6.07 6.35
N ASN A 161 -20.44 -5.22 7.31
CA ASN A 161 -20.95 -5.33 8.68
C ASN A 161 -21.26 -3.95 9.29
N ASP A 162 -21.89 -3.97 10.46
CA ASP A 162 -22.27 -2.77 11.21
C ASP A 162 -21.08 -1.84 11.57
N LYS A 163 -19.86 -2.38 11.53
CA LYS A 163 -18.60 -1.69 11.83
C LYS A 163 -17.76 -1.34 10.58
N GLY A 164 -18.28 -1.58 9.37
CA GLY A 164 -17.53 -1.51 8.12
C GLY A 164 -17.66 -2.80 7.34
N PHE A 165 -16.69 -3.71 7.50
CA PHE A 165 -16.72 -5.06 6.94
C PHE A 165 -16.06 -6.08 7.88
N ARG A 166 -16.33 -7.37 7.65
CA ARG A 166 -15.65 -8.51 8.30
C ARG A 166 -14.89 -9.28 7.22
N ILE A 167 -13.61 -9.52 7.44
CA ILE A 167 -12.80 -10.38 6.56
C ILE A 167 -13.30 -11.81 6.71
N ILE A 168 -13.49 -12.48 5.57
CA ILE A 168 -13.94 -13.88 5.47
C ILE A 168 -12.76 -14.78 5.09
N ASP A 169 -11.94 -14.32 4.14
CA ASP A 169 -10.77 -15.03 3.65
C ASP A 169 -9.74 -14.01 3.15
N SER A 170 -8.47 -14.40 3.15
CA SER A 170 -7.37 -13.60 2.62
C SER A 170 -6.28 -14.50 2.05
N PHE A 171 -5.52 -13.96 1.11
CA PHE A 171 -4.34 -14.61 0.55
C PHE A 171 -3.27 -13.55 0.27
N SER A 172 -2.02 -13.91 0.44
CA SER A 172 -0.86 -13.08 0.13
C SER A 172 0.31 -13.99 -0.20
N LYS A 173 0.86 -13.86 -1.40
CA LYS A 173 2.08 -14.55 -1.84
C LYS A 173 3.07 -13.50 -2.34
N ILE A 174 4.33 -13.63 -1.95
CA ILE A 174 5.43 -12.90 -2.59
C ILE A 174 5.69 -13.59 -3.93
N VAL A 175 5.60 -12.80 -5.01
CA VAL A 175 5.74 -13.27 -6.39
C VAL A 175 6.90 -12.61 -7.12
N ARG A 176 7.37 -11.44 -6.63
CA ARG A 176 8.42 -10.61 -7.27
C ARG A 176 8.17 -10.42 -8.77
N LEU A 177 6.95 -10.03 -9.13
CA LEU A 177 6.51 -9.87 -10.52
C LEU A 177 7.34 -8.83 -11.28
N GLY A 178 7.82 -7.80 -10.60
CA GLY A 178 8.65 -6.76 -11.21
C GLY A 178 10.14 -6.85 -10.95
N GLU A 179 10.67 -8.03 -10.62
CA GLU A 179 12.12 -8.24 -10.63
C GLU A 179 12.67 -8.10 -12.07
N GLY A 180 13.82 -7.45 -12.22
CA GLY A 180 14.48 -7.24 -13.51
C GLY A 180 13.86 -6.16 -14.42
N ILE A 181 12.67 -5.62 -14.12
CA ILE A 181 12.06 -4.54 -14.93
C ILE A 181 13.03 -3.35 -15.02
N SER A 182 13.69 -2.98 -13.91
CA SER A 182 14.60 -1.82 -13.83
C SER A 182 15.78 -1.87 -14.80
N ALA A 183 16.12 -3.06 -15.32
CA ALA A 183 17.18 -3.27 -16.32
C ALA A 183 16.64 -3.64 -17.71
N ASN A 184 15.54 -4.39 -17.77
CA ASN A 184 15.06 -5.04 -19.00
C ASN A 184 13.78 -4.42 -19.59
N ASN A 185 13.11 -3.48 -18.89
CA ASN A 185 11.79 -2.92 -19.20
C ASN A 185 10.67 -3.97 -19.39
N ARG A 186 10.87 -5.22 -18.98
CA ARG A 186 9.99 -6.36 -19.26
C ARG A 186 9.84 -7.26 -18.04
N LEU A 187 8.68 -7.90 -17.93
CA LEU A 187 8.43 -9.02 -17.01
C LEU A 187 9.20 -10.25 -17.54
N SER A 188 9.87 -11.00 -16.66
CA SER A 188 10.42 -12.31 -17.02
C SER A 188 9.35 -13.40 -16.98
N ASP A 189 9.57 -14.48 -17.71
CA ASP A 189 8.63 -15.61 -17.76
C ASP A 189 8.52 -16.32 -16.40
N GLU A 190 9.61 -16.40 -15.62
CA GLU A 190 9.59 -16.97 -14.27
C GLU A 190 8.76 -16.11 -13.31
N ALA A 191 8.84 -14.78 -13.43
CA ALA A 191 8.07 -13.86 -12.62
C ALA A 191 6.57 -13.90 -13.01
N ALA A 192 6.28 -13.98 -14.30
CA ALA A 192 4.94 -14.17 -14.85
C ALA A 192 4.32 -15.51 -14.38
N ASP A 193 5.04 -16.63 -14.48
CA ASP A 193 4.57 -17.95 -14.08
C ASP A 193 4.25 -18.03 -12.59
N ARG A 194 5.13 -17.49 -11.72
CA ARG A 194 4.88 -17.40 -10.27
C ARG A 194 3.65 -16.55 -9.96
N ALA A 195 3.42 -15.48 -10.71
CA ALA A 195 2.23 -14.65 -10.58
C ALA A 195 0.96 -15.41 -11.04
N ILE A 196 0.99 -16.08 -12.19
CA ILE A 196 -0.14 -16.90 -12.70
C ILE A 196 -0.51 -18.01 -11.71
N GLN A 197 0.49 -18.70 -11.12
CA GLN A 197 0.25 -19.69 -10.07
C GLN A 197 -0.45 -19.09 -8.84
N ALA A 198 0.00 -17.93 -8.36
CA ALA A 198 -0.65 -17.23 -7.25
C ALA A 198 -2.08 -16.76 -7.61
N LEU A 199 -2.30 -16.26 -8.82
CA LEU A 199 -3.61 -15.83 -9.31
C LEU A 199 -4.58 -17.01 -9.51
N ARG A 200 -4.09 -18.21 -9.87
CA ARG A 200 -4.89 -19.44 -9.95
C ARG A 200 -5.40 -19.86 -8.56
N ILE A 201 -4.63 -19.62 -7.48
CA ILE A 201 -5.10 -19.79 -6.09
C ILE A 201 -6.17 -18.73 -5.74
N CYS A 202 -5.98 -17.47 -6.14
CA CYS A 202 -6.98 -16.42 -5.96
C CYS A 202 -8.31 -16.76 -6.66
N TRP A 203 -8.28 -17.20 -7.92
CA TRP A 203 -9.45 -17.61 -8.70
C TRP A 203 -10.24 -18.74 -8.02
N ASN A 204 -9.53 -19.76 -7.49
CA ASN A 204 -10.15 -20.84 -6.73
C ASN A 204 -10.91 -20.31 -5.49
N LYS A 205 -10.33 -19.35 -4.75
CA LYS A 205 -11.00 -18.67 -3.62
C LYS A 205 -12.21 -17.85 -4.08
N LEU A 206 -12.09 -17.05 -5.15
CA LEU A 206 -13.18 -16.26 -5.71
C LEU A 206 -14.38 -17.13 -6.12
N LYS A 207 -14.12 -18.29 -6.75
CA LYS A 207 -15.16 -19.26 -7.10
C LYS A 207 -15.78 -19.93 -5.87
N TYR A 208 -14.95 -20.42 -4.94
CA TYR A 208 -15.42 -21.12 -3.73
C TYR A 208 -16.37 -20.25 -2.89
N HIS A 209 -16.02 -18.97 -2.68
CA HIS A 209 -16.82 -18.03 -1.90
C HIS A 209 -18.02 -17.43 -2.65
N LYS A 210 -18.23 -17.75 -3.94
CA LYS A 210 -19.34 -17.22 -4.76
C LYS A 210 -19.48 -15.69 -4.62
N ILE A 211 -18.41 -14.96 -4.96
CA ILE A 211 -18.31 -13.52 -4.75
C ILE A 211 -19.42 -12.75 -5.48
N THR A 212 -20.09 -11.85 -4.75
CA THR A 212 -21.13 -10.93 -5.27
C THR A 212 -20.55 -9.90 -6.23
N LYS A 213 -19.41 -9.29 -5.87
CA LYS A 213 -18.75 -8.26 -6.67
C LYS A 213 -17.25 -8.21 -6.35
N ALA A 214 -16.42 -8.23 -7.39
CA ALA A 214 -14.97 -8.17 -7.27
C ALA A 214 -14.42 -6.95 -8.01
N ARG A 215 -13.23 -6.50 -7.62
CA ARG A 215 -12.36 -5.64 -8.43
C ARG A 215 -10.94 -6.20 -8.30
N LEU A 216 -10.34 -6.47 -9.45
CA LEU A 216 -9.06 -7.17 -9.58
C LEU A 216 -8.11 -6.24 -10.33
N ILE A 217 -7.00 -5.86 -9.71
CA ILE A 217 -6.10 -4.86 -10.28
C ILE A 217 -4.67 -5.38 -10.41
N ALA A 218 -3.95 -4.82 -11.36
CA ALA A 218 -2.49 -4.83 -11.43
C ALA A 218 -1.95 -3.40 -11.31
N THR A 219 -0.76 -3.24 -10.72
CA THR A 219 -0.17 -1.90 -10.50
C THR A 219 1.18 -1.74 -11.21
N GLU A 220 2.16 -1.08 -10.59
CA GLU A 220 3.37 -0.53 -11.25
C GLU A 220 4.11 -1.52 -12.15
N ALA A 221 4.24 -2.80 -11.78
CA ALA A 221 4.93 -3.79 -12.63
C ALA A 221 4.28 -4.01 -14.00
N CYS A 222 2.96 -4.23 -14.05
CA CYS A 222 2.24 -4.37 -15.32
C CYS A 222 2.07 -3.03 -16.04
N ARG A 223 2.11 -1.91 -15.30
CA ARG A 223 1.99 -0.55 -15.83
C ARG A 223 3.27 -0.06 -16.52
N SER A 224 4.44 -0.56 -16.11
CA SER A 224 5.75 -0.07 -16.57
C SER A 224 6.56 -1.08 -17.38
N ALA A 225 6.16 -2.35 -17.45
CA ALA A 225 6.76 -3.33 -18.36
C ALA A 225 6.08 -3.32 -19.74
N GLU A 226 6.87 -3.38 -20.81
CA GLU A 226 6.39 -3.42 -22.21
C GLU A 226 5.41 -4.56 -22.48
N ASN A 227 5.69 -5.74 -21.92
CA ASN A 227 4.84 -6.94 -22.00
C ASN A 227 3.78 -7.02 -20.88
N GLY A 228 3.52 -5.93 -20.16
CA GLY A 228 2.51 -5.91 -19.09
C GLY A 228 1.10 -6.27 -19.56
N LEU A 229 0.68 -5.77 -20.74
CA LEU A 229 -0.61 -6.10 -21.35
C LEU A 229 -0.65 -7.53 -21.93
N GLU A 230 0.46 -8.00 -22.49
CA GLU A 230 0.63 -9.38 -22.99
C GLU A 230 0.48 -10.39 -21.85
N PHE A 231 1.14 -10.12 -20.71
CA PHE A 231 0.99 -10.89 -19.48
C PHE A 231 -0.45 -10.91 -18.97
N LEU A 232 -1.18 -9.78 -18.97
CA LEU A 232 -2.58 -9.77 -18.54
C LEU A 232 -3.51 -10.50 -19.52
N ALA A 233 -3.22 -10.47 -20.83
CA ALA A 233 -3.92 -11.31 -21.80
C ALA A 233 -3.68 -12.81 -21.55
N ARG A 234 -2.43 -13.19 -21.21
CA ARG A 234 -2.08 -14.56 -20.78
C ARG A 234 -2.78 -14.96 -19.48
N VAL A 235 -2.91 -14.07 -18.49
CA VAL A 235 -3.70 -14.31 -17.27
C VAL A 235 -5.18 -14.55 -17.61
N SER A 236 -5.76 -13.77 -18.52
CA SER A 236 -7.16 -13.97 -18.94
C SER A 236 -7.34 -15.32 -19.66
N SER A 237 -6.45 -15.70 -20.58
CA SER A 237 -6.58 -16.97 -21.31
C SER A 237 -6.28 -18.22 -20.45
N GLU A 238 -5.30 -18.17 -19.54
CA GLU A 238 -4.90 -19.32 -18.72
C GLU A 238 -5.77 -19.59 -17.49
N ILE A 239 -6.44 -18.57 -16.94
CA ILE A 239 -7.29 -18.73 -15.74
C ILE A 239 -8.64 -18.03 -15.80
N GLY A 240 -8.94 -17.21 -16.81
CA GLY A 240 -10.19 -16.45 -16.84
C GLY A 240 -10.30 -15.45 -15.68
N LEU A 241 -9.21 -14.75 -15.38
CA LEU A 241 -9.23 -13.52 -14.58
C LEU A 241 -8.90 -12.32 -15.46
N GLU A 242 -9.81 -11.37 -15.51
CA GLU A 242 -9.56 -10.04 -16.08
C GLU A 242 -9.09 -9.10 -14.96
N LEU A 243 -7.91 -8.50 -15.13
CA LEU A 243 -7.35 -7.50 -14.22
C LEU A 243 -7.25 -6.17 -14.97
N GLU A 244 -7.64 -5.07 -14.33
CA GLU A 244 -7.36 -3.73 -14.85
C GLU A 244 -5.98 -3.23 -14.39
N ILE A 245 -5.22 -2.56 -15.26
CA ILE A 245 -4.06 -1.76 -14.82
C ILE A 245 -4.62 -0.43 -14.32
N VAL A 246 -4.48 -0.14 -13.02
CA VAL A 246 -4.90 1.14 -12.47
C VAL A 246 -3.86 2.24 -12.71
N ASP A 247 -4.32 3.48 -12.83
CA ASP A 247 -3.43 4.65 -12.77
C ASP A 247 -2.96 4.94 -11.33
N ARG A 248 -1.86 5.69 -11.23
CA ARG A 248 -1.22 6.07 -9.97
C ARG A 248 -2.12 6.96 -9.08
N GLU A 249 -3.04 7.74 -9.66
CA GLU A 249 -3.98 8.55 -8.88
C GLU A 249 -5.03 7.65 -8.19
N THR A 250 -5.51 6.63 -8.90
CA THR A 250 -6.45 5.63 -8.41
C THR A 250 -5.82 4.78 -7.31
N GLU A 251 -4.57 4.36 -7.50
CA GLU A 251 -3.77 3.66 -6.47
C GLU A 251 -3.67 4.50 -5.18
N ALA A 252 -3.27 5.78 -5.28
CA ALA A 252 -3.22 6.72 -4.16
C ALA A 252 -4.60 6.98 -3.51
N LYS A 253 -5.67 7.12 -4.31
CA LYS A 253 -7.06 7.29 -3.82
C LYS A 253 -7.57 6.06 -3.08
N LEU A 254 -7.22 4.85 -3.53
CA LEU A 254 -7.60 3.60 -2.89
C LEU A 254 -6.84 3.40 -1.57
N ALA A 255 -5.52 3.60 -1.55
CA ALA A 255 -4.71 3.57 -0.32
C ALA A 255 -5.25 4.58 0.71
N MET A 256 -5.52 5.81 0.30
CA MET A 256 -6.19 6.83 1.13
C MET A 256 -7.54 6.34 1.67
N THR A 257 -8.36 5.67 0.86
CA THR A 257 -9.72 5.24 1.23
C THR A 257 -9.71 4.08 2.23
N GLY A 258 -8.77 3.14 2.15
CA GLY A 258 -8.59 2.11 3.19
C GLY A 258 -8.13 2.73 4.52
N CYS A 259 -7.17 3.65 4.46
CA CYS A 259 -6.55 4.30 5.61
C CYS A 259 -7.40 5.38 6.30
N ILE A 260 -8.41 5.97 5.63
CA ILE A 260 -9.19 7.13 6.15
C ILE A 260 -9.88 6.86 7.51
N SER A 261 -10.04 5.60 7.87
CA SER A 261 -10.52 5.15 9.18
C SER A 261 -9.55 5.50 10.33
N LEU A 262 -8.24 5.44 10.08
CA LEU A 262 -7.15 5.63 11.06
C LEU A 262 -6.70 7.09 11.25
N VAL A 263 -7.10 8.03 10.38
CA VAL A 263 -6.73 9.45 10.50
C VAL A 263 -7.27 10.03 11.81
N GLU A 264 -6.37 10.55 12.66
CA GLU A 264 -6.71 11.05 14.01
C GLU A 264 -7.77 12.18 13.96
N PRO A 265 -8.98 12.00 14.52
CA PRO A 265 -10.06 12.97 14.43
C PRO A 265 -9.72 14.40 14.89
N ARG A 266 -8.79 14.60 15.83
CA ARG A 266 -8.40 15.92 16.34
C ARG A 266 -7.33 16.64 15.52
N SER A 267 -6.60 15.94 14.65
CA SER A 267 -5.51 16.51 13.84
C SER A 267 -5.95 17.62 12.89
N ASP A 268 -5.01 18.48 12.51
CA ASP A 268 -5.21 19.48 11.45
C ASP A 268 -5.02 18.90 10.06
N GLY A 269 -4.28 17.79 9.94
CA GLY A 269 -4.10 17.04 8.71
C GLY A 269 -3.35 15.73 8.94
N VAL A 270 -2.89 15.13 7.85
CA VAL A 270 -2.08 13.91 7.80
C VAL A 270 -1.31 13.86 6.47
N VAL A 271 -0.09 13.34 6.49
CA VAL A 271 0.61 12.86 5.30
C VAL A 271 0.51 11.35 5.30
N LEU A 272 -0.27 10.80 4.38
CA LEU A 272 -0.36 9.37 4.15
C LEU A 272 0.69 8.97 3.12
N PHE A 273 1.26 7.78 3.28
CA PHE A 273 2.08 7.18 2.24
C PHE A 273 1.91 5.65 2.18
N ASP A 274 1.99 5.10 0.98
CA ASP A 274 2.07 3.67 0.70
C ASP A 274 3.45 3.39 0.12
N ILE A 275 4.20 2.44 0.67
CA ILE A 275 5.52 2.06 0.14
C ILE A 275 5.36 0.73 -0.58
N GLY A 276 5.20 0.83 -1.90
CA GLY A 276 4.99 -0.29 -2.80
C GLY A 276 6.29 -1.00 -3.20
N GLY A 277 6.17 -1.91 -4.15
CA GLY A 277 7.33 -2.63 -4.70
C GLY A 277 8.06 -1.86 -5.81
N GLY A 278 7.33 -1.19 -6.70
CA GLY A 278 7.91 -0.35 -7.77
C GLY A 278 7.60 1.15 -7.68
N SER A 279 6.54 1.53 -6.97
CA SER A 279 6.19 2.93 -6.69
C SER A 279 5.96 3.17 -5.19
N SER A 280 5.89 4.44 -4.80
CA SER A 280 5.47 4.88 -3.47
C SER A 280 4.56 6.10 -3.58
N GLU A 281 3.30 5.92 -3.21
CA GLU A 281 2.25 6.95 -3.26
C GLU A 281 2.29 7.82 -2.00
N ILE A 282 2.17 9.14 -2.16
CA ILE A 282 2.19 10.11 -1.06
C ILE A 282 0.99 11.04 -1.18
N VAL A 283 0.24 11.25 -0.09
CA VAL A 283 -1.05 11.92 -0.09
C VAL A 283 -1.17 12.90 1.07
N TRP A 284 -1.30 14.20 0.78
CA TRP A 284 -1.55 15.23 1.80
C TRP A 284 -3.05 15.50 1.95
N MET A 285 -3.58 15.24 3.14
CA MET A 285 -4.94 15.61 3.54
C MET A 285 -4.96 16.69 4.61
N ASP A 286 -5.64 17.81 4.33
CA ASP A 286 -5.87 18.92 5.27
C ASP A 286 -7.31 18.90 5.79
N ARG A 287 -7.47 19.17 7.08
CA ARG A 287 -8.73 19.09 7.84
C ARG A 287 -9.08 20.42 8.51
N ARG A 288 -8.15 21.38 8.61
CA ARG A 288 -8.31 22.71 9.26
C ARG A 288 -9.57 23.43 8.79
N GLY A 289 -9.78 23.47 7.48
CA GLY A 289 -10.89 24.19 6.85
C GLY A 289 -12.31 23.62 7.09
N ARG A 290 -12.44 22.39 7.65
CA ARG A 290 -13.76 21.72 7.75
C ARG A 290 -14.44 21.81 9.12
N ARG A 291 -13.74 22.27 10.18
CA ARG A 291 -14.34 22.54 11.51
C ARG A 291 -15.58 23.48 11.44
N LYS A 292 -15.66 24.36 10.43
CA LYS A 292 -16.81 25.27 10.21
C LYS A 292 -17.99 24.71 9.41
N ARG A 293 -17.92 23.48 8.85
CA ARG A 293 -18.85 23.06 7.76
C ARG A 293 -19.45 21.65 7.86
N ASN A 294 -19.26 20.93 8.97
CA ASN A 294 -19.82 19.59 9.25
C ASN A 294 -19.64 18.52 8.14
N ARG A 295 -18.68 18.71 7.22
CA ARG A 295 -18.33 17.73 6.19
C ARG A 295 -17.17 16.86 6.68
N MET A 296 -17.45 15.59 6.97
CA MET A 296 -16.44 14.58 7.30
C MET A 296 -15.53 14.26 6.11
N GLY A 297 -14.40 13.60 6.40
CA GLY A 297 -13.27 13.43 5.47
C GLY A 297 -12.41 14.69 5.38
N GLY A 298 -11.10 14.52 5.15
CA GLY A 298 -10.22 15.64 4.82
C GLY A 298 -10.51 16.22 3.43
N THR A 299 -9.82 17.30 3.10
CA THR A 299 -9.68 17.74 1.70
C THR A 299 -8.30 17.29 1.23
N LEU A 300 -8.26 16.47 0.18
CA LEU A 300 -7.05 16.17 -0.58
C LEU A 300 -6.44 17.49 -1.08
N ARG A 301 -5.19 17.78 -0.71
CA ARG A 301 -4.50 19.04 -1.07
C ARG A 301 -3.51 18.86 -2.21
N ALA A 302 -2.79 17.75 -2.15
CA ALA A 302 -1.77 17.29 -3.08
C ALA A 302 -1.66 15.77 -2.94
N TRP A 303 -1.23 15.11 -4.01
CA TRP A 303 -0.75 13.74 -4.01
C TRP A 303 0.38 13.63 -5.03
N ASP A 304 1.16 12.57 -4.92
CA ASP A 304 2.16 12.17 -5.89
C ASP A 304 2.33 10.64 -5.85
N SER A 305 2.99 10.06 -6.85
CA SER A 305 3.41 8.66 -6.87
C SER A 305 4.82 8.61 -7.44
N LEU A 306 5.78 8.40 -6.54
CA LEU A 306 7.18 8.29 -6.90
C LEU A 306 7.39 6.94 -7.59
N PRO A 307 8.02 6.87 -8.78
CA PRO A 307 8.43 5.61 -9.39
C PRO A 307 9.72 5.08 -8.71
N ILE A 308 9.64 4.93 -7.38
CA ILE A 308 10.56 4.18 -6.53
C ILE A 308 9.69 3.40 -5.54
N GLY A 309 9.82 2.07 -5.54
CA GLY A 309 9.41 1.20 -4.45
C GLY A 309 10.57 0.31 -3.99
N VAL A 310 10.31 -0.57 -3.02
CA VAL A 310 11.38 -1.34 -2.35
C VAL A 310 12.18 -2.25 -3.29
N VAL A 311 11.58 -2.78 -4.36
CA VAL A 311 12.24 -3.64 -5.34
C VAL A 311 13.15 -2.80 -6.24
N THR A 312 12.60 -1.77 -6.87
CA THR A 312 13.34 -0.88 -7.78
C THR A 312 14.48 -0.13 -7.09
N LEU A 313 14.43 0.08 -5.78
CA LEU A 313 15.55 0.65 -5.01
C LEU A 313 16.54 -0.43 -4.58
N SER A 314 16.07 -1.61 -4.17
CA SER A 314 16.93 -2.77 -3.85
C SER A 314 17.78 -3.23 -5.03
N GLU A 315 17.25 -3.20 -6.25
CA GLU A 315 17.96 -3.61 -7.46
C GLU A 315 19.10 -2.64 -7.82
N ARG A 316 18.90 -1.33 -7.62
CA ARG A 316 19.84 -0.29 -8.03
C ARG A 316 20.95 -0.03 -7.01
N HIS A 317 20.73 -0.35 -5.73
CA HIS A 317 21.66 -0.09 -4.63
C HIS A 317 22.13 -1.35 -3.87
N ASN A 318 21.84 -2.54 -4.41
CA ASN A 318 22.04 -3.86 -3.77
C ASN A 318 21.49 -3.94 -2.33
N GLY A 319 20.16 -4.06 -2.20
CA GLY A 319 19.44 -4.14 -0.92
C GLY A 319 19.89 -5.28 0.03
N ARG A 320 20.64 -6.27 -0.47
CA ARG A 320 21.28 -7.30 0.35
C ARG A 320 22.38 -6.70 1.25
N ASP A 321 23.34 -6.02 0.65
CA ASP A 321 24.61 -5.65 1.28
C ASP A 321 24.70 -4.13 1.54
N VAL A 322 23.61 -3.59 2.11
CA VAL A 322 23.47 -2.17 2.45
C VAL A 322 24.39 -1.80 3.61
N THR A 323 25.15 -0.73 3.42
CA THR A 323 25.99 -0.07 4.44
C THR A 323 25.32 1.23 4.90
N PRO A 324 25.74 1.86 6.01
CA PRO A 324 25.24 3.19 6.37
C PRO A 324 25.45 4.24 5.27
N ALA A 325 26.56 4.17 4.52
CA ALA A 325 26.81 5.08 3.40
C ALA A 325 25.86 4.85 2.21
N SER A 326 25.67 3.60 1.76
CA SER A 326 24.72 3.30 0.68
C SER A 326 23.25 3.43 1.11
N PHE A 327 22.96 3.34 2.41
CA PHE A 327 21.65 3.69 2.96
C PHE A 327 21.35 5.18 2.81
N GLU A 328 22.29 6.06 3.16
CA GLU A 328 22.09 7.51 2.99
C GLU A 328 21.97 7.92 1.52
N VAL A 329 22.74 7.31 0.60
CA VAL A 329 22.58 7.51 -0.85
C VAL A 329 21.18 7.09 -1.34
N MET A 330 20.62 6.00 -0.81
CA MET A 330 19.22 5.61 -1.09
C MET A 330 18.20 6.61 -0.52
N VAL A 331 18.48 7.26 0.62
CA VAL A 331 17.64 8.31 1.19
C VAL A 331 17.70 9.56 0.31
N GLU A 332 18.90 9.99 -0.10
CA GLU A 332 19.12 11.15 -0.96
C GLU A 332 18.38 11.03 -2.31
N GLU A 333 18.46 9.88 -3.00
CA GLU A 333 17.77 9.67 -4.28
C GLU A 333 16.23 9.79 -4.16
N VAL A 334 15.67 9.39 -3.01
CA VAL A 334 14.23 9.58 -2.74
C VAL A 334 13.94 11.04 -2.36
N GLN A 335 14.81 11.69 -1.59
CA GLN A 335 14.67 13.11 -1.24
C GLN A 335 14.71 14.02 -2.46
N GLU A 336 15.56 13.78 -3.46
CA GLU A 336 15.58 14.52 -4.73
C GLU A 336 14.21 14.51 -5.44
N ARG A 337 13.53 13.37 -5.45
CA ARG A 337 12.18 13.26 -6.02
C ARG A 337 11.14 13.97 -5.14
N LEU A 338 11.24 13.84 -3.82
CA LEU A 338 10.39 14.56 -2.88
C LEU A 338 10.47 16.09 -3.02
N GLN A 339 11.60 16.65 -3.50
CA GLN A 339 11.71 18.09 -3.79
C GLN A 339 10.62 18.59 -4.77
N HIS A 340 10.16 17.71 -5.66
CA HIS A 340 9.18 17.99 -6.71
C HIS A 340 7.72 17.79 -6.25
N PHE A 341 7.49 17.26 -5.04
CA PHE A 341 6.15 16.93 -4.54
C PHE A 341 5.19 18.14 -4.63
N PRO A 342 3.98 17.99 -5.20
CA PRO A 342 3.07 19.11 -5.39
C PRO A 342 2.75 19.83 -4.06
N LYS A 343 2.99 21.14 -4.02
CA LYS A 343 2.81 22.00 -2.83
C LYS A 343 3.69 21.66 -1.62
N ARG A 344 4.83 20.97 -1.82
CA ARG A 344 5.86 20.70 -0.80
C ARG A 344 6.05 21.84 0.23
N LYS A 345 6.24 23.08 -0.24
CA LYS A 345 6.43 24.26 0.64
C LYS A 345 5.22 24.59 1.52
N GLU A 346 3.98 24.48 1.00
CA GLU A 346 2.76 24.65 1.80
C GLU A 346 2.60 23.51 2.83
N LEU A 347 2.99 22.29 2.45
CA LEU A 347 2.95 21.11 3.31
C LEU A 347 3.93 21.27 4.47
N VAL A 348 5.22 21.49 4.22
CA VAL A 348 6.24 21.69 5.27
C VAL A 348 5.85 22.84 6.21
N GLN A 349 5.33 23.96 5.68
CA GLN A 349 4.79 25.05 6.50
C GLN A 349 3.54 24.65 7.32
N ALA A 350 2.71 23.72 6.84
CA ALA A 350 1.61 23.18 7.61
C ALA A 350 2.08 22.23 8.74
N LEU A 351 3.11 21.43 8.49
CA LEU A 351 3.64 20.45 9.47
C LEU A 351 4.23 21.12 10.71
N SER A 352 4.97 22.22 10.55
CA SER A 352 5.60 22.98 11.64
C SER A 352 4.64 23.53 12.72
N HIS A 353 3.33 23.42 12.51
CA HIS A 353 2.30 23.74 13.49
C HIS A 353 2.03 22.59 14.51
N GLY A 354 2.74 21.45 14.44
CA GLY A 354 2.67 20.36 15.44
C GLY A 354 1.33 19.63 15.55
N ARG A 355 0.43 19.78 14.56
CA ARG A 355 -0.91 19.16 14.56
C ARG A 355 -1.16 18.22 13.38
N HIS A 356 -0.10 17.76 12.75
CA HIS A 356 -0.10 16.75 11.68
C HIS A 356 0.51 15.43 12.18
N HIS A 357 0.32 14.36 11.43
CA HIS A 357 0.95 13.07 11.69
C HIS A 357 1.27 12.38 10.36
N LEU A 358 2.21 11.45 10.40
CA LEU A 358 2.43 10.49 9.32
C LEU A 358 1.42 9.33 9.45
N LEU A 359 0.97 8.78 8.32
CA LEU A 359 0.13 7.59 8.24
C LEU A 359 0.65 6.65 7.14
N GLY A 360 1.61 5.80 7.50
CA GLY A 360 2.22 4.86 6.57
C GLY A 360 1.41 3.57 6.45
N THR A 361 1.45 2.93 5.29
CA THR A 361 0.96 1.56 5.06
C THR A 361 1.95 0.69 4.28
N SER A 362 1.58 -0.56 3.99
CA SER A 362 2.40 -1.60 3.34
C SER A 362 3.59 -2.10 4.17
N GLY A 363 4.40 -2.97 3.56
CA GLY A 363 5.34 -3.91 4.20
C GLY A 363 6.44 -3.26 5.03
N THR A 364 6.91 -2.08 4.66
CA THR A 364 8.00 -1.38 5.37
C THR A 364 7.57 -1.00 6.79
N VAL A 365 6.54 -0.18 6.93
CA VAL A 365 6.11 0.35 8.24
C VAL A 365 5.45 -0.70 9.12
N THR A 366 4.78 -1.69 8.53
CA THR A 366 4.27 -2.86 9.26
C THR A 366 5.39 -3.75 9.80
N THR A 367 6.55 -3.77 9.13
CA THR A 367 7.77 -4.42 9.63
C THR A 367 8.43 -3.61 10.75
N LEU A 368 8.60 -2.29 10.58
CA LEU A 368 9.10 -1.39 11.63
C LEU A 368 8.25 -1.49 12.91
N ALA A 369 6.92 -1.54 12.76
CA ALA A 369 5.97 -1.82 13.85
C ALA A 369 6.23 -3.18 14.52
N GLY A 370 6.41 -4.26 13.75
CA GLY A 370 6.72 -5.59 14.29
C GLY A 370 8.03 -5.65 15.07
N VAL A 371 9.06 -4.92 14.62
CA VAL A 371 10.37 -4.78 15.28
C VAL A 371 10.23 -3.97 16.58
N HIS A 372 9.50 -2.85 16.55
CA HIS A 372 9.23 -1.99 17.72
C HIS A 372 8.45 -2.74 18.82
N LEU A 373 7.42 -3.49 18.42
CA LEU A 373 6.57 -4.27 19.33
C LEU A 373 7.21 -5.58 19.84
N GLY A 374 8.44 -5.88 19.42
CA GLY A 374 9.18 -7.09 19.81
C GLY A 374 8.50 -8.40 19.41
N LEU A 375 7.81 -8.43 18.26
CA LEU A 375 6.93 -9.54 17.90
C LEU A 375 7.71 -10.80 17.51
N ARG A 376 7.47 -11.90 18.24
CA ARG A 376 7.95 -13.26 17.91
C ARG A 376 7.35 -13.86 16.62
N ARG A 377 6.25 -13.29 16.13
CA ARG A 377 5.61 -13.53 14.83
C ARG A 377 4.71 -12.32 14.54
N TYR A 378 4.58 -11.92 13.28
CA TYR A 378 3.71 -10.83 12.88
C TYR A 378 2.25 -11.04 13.36
N ASP A 379 1.66 -10.02 14.02
CA ASP A 379 0.24 -9.99 14.41
C ASP A 379 -0.39 -8.65 14.03
N ARG A 380 -1.17 -8.69 12.95
CA ARG A 380 -1.96 -7.56 12.43
C ARG A 380 -2.75 -6.82 13.51
N ARG A 381 -3.29 -7.52 14.52
CA ARG A 381 -4.14 -6.92 15.56
C ARG A 381 -3.36 -6.01 16.50
N ARG A 382 -2.03 -6.17 16.58
CA ARG A 382 -1.12 -5.31 17.36
C ARG A 382 -0.50 -4.20 16.51
N VAL A 383 -0.35 -4.42 15.20
CA VAL A 383 0.27 -3.48 14.24
C VAL A 383 -0.72 -2.47 13.66
N ASP A 384 -1.92 -2.91 13.27
CA ASP A 384 -2.86 -2.10 12.48
C ASP A 384 -3.50 -0.98 13.31
N GLY A 385 -3.11 0.26 13.01
CA GLY A 385 -3.57 1.47 13.70
C GLY A 385 -2.75 1.86 14.92
N MET A 386 -1.62 1.21 15.19
CA MET A 386 -0.71 1.60 16.28
C MET A 386 -0.05 2.97 16.02
N TRP A 387 0.43 3.59 17.10
CA TRP A 387 1.25 4.80 17.07
C TRP A 387 2.71 4.48 17.40
N MET A 388 3.61 5.29 16.85
CA MET A 388 5.05 5.25 17.11
C MET A 388 5.56 6.69 17.12
N SER A 389 6.49 7.04 18.02
CA SER A 389 7.14 8.35 17.98
C SER A 389 8.08 8.45 16.77
N ASN A 390 8.34 9.67 16.34
CA ASN A 390 9.34 9.96 15.31
C ASN A 390 10.73 9.42 15.68
N GLU A 391 11.06 9.49 16.97
CA GLU A 391 12.32 9.07 17.57
C GLU A 391 12.41 7.53 17.63
N ASP A 392 11.32 6.84 18.00
CA ASP A 392 11.30 5.38 18.00
C ASP A 392 11.28 4.80 16.58
N ALA A 393 10.67 5.49 15.62
CA ALA A 393 10.75 5.10 14.21
C ALA A 393 12.19 5.21 13.68
N ALA A 394 12.91 6.28 14.02
CA ALA A 394 14.33 6.43 13.69
C ALA A 394 15.18 5.30 14.34
N LYS A 395 14.98 5.02 15.64
CA LYS A 395 15.65 3.90 16.33
C LYS A 395 15.37 2.55 15.67
N MET A 396 14.19 2.33 15.09
CA MET A 396 13.90 1.08 14.38
C MET A 396 14.61 0.98 13.03
N VAL A 397 14.78 2.10 12.31
CA VAL A 397 15.61 2.15 11.09
C VAL A 397 17.07 1.87 11.44
N GLU A 398 17.63 2.57 12.43
CA GLU A 398 18.99 2.36 12.94
C GLU A 398 19.22 0.91 13.40
N LYS A 399 18.30 0.35 14.18
CA LYS A 399 18.36 -1.04 14.64
C LYS A 399 18.38 -2.04 13.48
N LEU A 400 17.65 -1.78 12.39
CA LEU A 400 17.64 -2.66 11.22
C LEU A 400 18.90 -2.51 10.36
N LEU A 401 19.44 -1.30 10.27
CA LEU A 401 20.69 -0.99 9.56
C LEU A 401 21.90 -1.66 10.23
N ASN A 402 21.84 -1.84 11.55
CA ASN A 402 22.85 -2.55 12.35
C ASN A 402 22.71 -4.10 12.34
N LEU A 403 21.78 -4.69 11.57
CA LEU A 403 21.65 -6.16 11.43
C LEU A 403 22.29 -6.67 10.14
N SER A 404 23.04 -7.77 10.23
CA SER A 404 23.54 -8.50 9.05
C SER A 404 22.39 -9.00 8.17
N TYR A 405 22.65 -9.27 6.89
CA TYR A 405 21.63 -9.85 6.00
C TYR A 405 21.06 -11.15 6.57
N GLU A 406 21.91 -12.03 7.11
CA GLU A 406 21.55 -13.31 7.73
C GLU A 406 20.71 -13.12 9.00
N GLU A 407 20.94 -12.05 9.76
CA GLU A 407 20.10 -11.68 10.91
C GLU A 407 18.74 -11.15 10.46
N ARG A 408 18.70 -10.34 9.39
CA ARG A 408 17.43 -9.87 8.77
C ARG A 408 16.63 -11.04 8.21
N VAL A 409 17.27 -12.03 7.58
CA VAL A 409 16.64 -13.30 7.14
C VAL A 409 16.04 -14.06 8.33
N LYS A 410 16.76 -14.15 9.46
CA LYS A 410 16.30 -14.85 10.68
C LYS A 410 15.27 -14.06 11.49
N HIS A 411 15.10 -12.77 11.26
CA HIS A 411 14.27 -11.91 12.11
C HIS A 411 12.75 -12.23 11.94
N PRO A 412 12.00 -12.54 13.01
CA PRO A 412 10.63 -13.09 12.89
C PRO A 412 9.56 -12.20 12.25
N CYS A 413 9.86 -10.92 12.03
CA CYS A 413 8.99 -9.98 11.32
C CYS A 413 9.50 -9.57 9.92
N ILE A 414 10.63 -10.12 9.44
CA ILE A 414 11.21 -9.84 8.12
C ILE A 414 11.13 -11.11 7.26
N GLY A 415 11.93 -12.13 7.59
CA GLY A 415 12.05 -13.38 6.84
C GLY A 415 12.92 -13.26 5.57
N SER A 416 13.26 -14.40 4.98
CA SER A 416 14.04 -14.51 3.74
C SER A 416 13.58 -13.55 2.65
N ASP A 417 12.29 -13.61 2.33
CA ASP A 417 11.68 -13.02 1.14
C ASP A 417 11.68 -11.47 1.13
N ARG A 418 12.17 -10.83 2.20
CA ARG A 418 12.24 -9.37 2.38
C ARG A 418 13.53 -8.87 3.06
N ALA A 419 14.51 -9.73 3.32
CA ALA A 419 15.75 -9.34 4.02
C ALA A 419 16.65 -8.40 3.20
N ASP A 420 16.50 -8.45 1.88
CA ASP A 420 17.01 -7.54 0.85
C ASP A 420 16.15 -6.28 0.70
N LEU A 421 14.82 -6.43 0.69
CA LEU A 421 13.89 -5.31 0.47
C LEU A 421 13.71 -4.36 1.67
N VAL A 422 14.02 -4.81 2.90
CA VAL A 422 13.68 -4.09 4.14
C VAL A 422 14.46 -2.78 4.31
N LEU A 423 15.76 -2.74 3.99
CA LEU A 423 16.57 -1.52 4.15
C LEU A 423 16.32 -0.48 3.05
N PRO A 424 16.19 -0.83 1.76
CA PRO A 424 15.66 0.08 0.74
C PRO A 424 14.27 0.63 1.10
N GLY A 425 13.38 -0.19 1.67
CA GLY A 425 12.11 0.29 2.22
C GLY A 425 12.29 1.30 3.36
N CYS A 426 13.22 1.04 4.28
CA CYS A 426 13.54 1.99 5.35
C CYS A 426 14.12 3.31 4.81
N ALA A 427 14.89 3.30 3.72
CA ALA A 427 15.42 4.52 3.10
C ALA A 427 14.29 5.39 2.50
N ILE A 428 13.31 4.77 1.81
CA ILE A 428 12.11 5.48 1.32
C ILE A 428 11.33 6.09 2.49
N PHE A 429 11.10 5.32 3.55
CA PHE A 429 10.43 5.81 4.75
C PHE A 429 11.20 6.96 5.42
N GLU A 430 12.52 6.84 5.53
CA GLU A 430 13.39 7.82 6.18
C GLU A 430 13.45 9.14 5.39
N ALA A 431 13.52 9.08 4.06
CA ALA A 431 13.41 10.25 3.19
C ALA A 431 12.08 11.00 3.41
N ILE A 432 10.97 10.27 3.42
CA ILE A 432 9.63 10.81 3.71
C ILE A 432 9.54 11.37 5.13
N ARG A 433 10.14 10.71 6.13
CA ARG A 433 10.14 11.13 7.54
C ARG A 433 10.93 12.41 7.74
N ARG A 434 12.11 12.54 7.13
CA ARG A 434 12.96 13.75 7.18
C ARG A 434 12.25 14.93 6.53
N GLU A 435 11.80 14.75 5.28
CA GLU A 435 11.13 15.81 4.50
C GLU A 435 9.79 16.25 5.12
N PHE A 436 8.95 15.30 5.52
CA PHE A 436 7.62 15.55 6.10
C PHE A 436 7.58 15.28 7.60
N THR A 437 8.57 15.81 8.32
CA THR A 437 8.74 15.65 9.78
C THR A 437 7.44 15.90 10.55
N CYS A 438 7.01 14.90 11.32
CA CYS A 438 5.91 14.95 12.29
C CYS A 438 6.28 14.13 13.52
N ASP A 439 5.93 14.58 14.72
CA ASP A 439 6.26 13.94 16.01
C ASP A 439 5.74 12.49 16.16
N GLN A 440 4.77 12.09 15.33
CA GLN A 440 4.05 10.82 15.42
C GLN A 440 3.85 10.18 14.04
N LEU A 441 4.20 8.89 13.95
CA LEU A 441 3.80 7.97 12.90
C LEU A 441 2.62 7.12 13.39
N ARG A 442 1.59 7.01 12.55
CA ARG A 442 0.58 5.96 12.67
C ARG A 442 0.84 4.89 11.61
N VAL A 443 0.79 3.62 12.00
CA VAL A 443 0.97 2.49 11.09
C VAL A 443 -0.38 1.90 10.71
N ALA A 444 -0.53 1.52 9.45
CA ALA A 444 -1.68 0.82 8.90
C ALA A 444 -1.24 -0.53 8.32
N ASP A 445 -1.99 -1.61 8.59
CA ASP A 445 -1.93 -2.85 7.80
C ASP A 445 -3.10 -2.89 6.79
N ARG A 446 -3.66 -1.73 6.47
CA ARG A 446 -4.78 -1.53 5.57
C ARG A 446 -4.39 -0.49 4.53
N GLY A 447 -4.84 -0.67 3.29
CA GLY A 447 -4.46 0.21 2.19
C GLY A 447 -5.36 0.00 1.00
N LEU A 448 -4.77 -0.17 -0.18
CA LEU A 448 -5.47 -0.29 -1.46
C LEU A 448 -6.62 -1.31 -1.45
N ARG A 449 -6.41 -2.53 -0.93
CA ARG A 449 -7.43 -3.59 -0.92
C ARG A 449 -8.64 -3.24 -0.06
N GLU A 450 -8.41 -2.70 1.14
CA GLU A 450 -9.47 -2.19 2.01
C GLU A 450 -10.16 -0.97 1.40
N GLY A 451 -9.44 -0.14 0.63
CA GLY A 451 -10.00 0.93 -0.19
C GLY A 451 -10.99 0.40 -1.22
N ILE A 452 -10.59 -0.59 -2.01
CA ILE A 452 -11.44 -1.27 -3.01
C ILE A 452 -12.72 -1.82 -2.36
N LEU A 453 -12.60 -2.56 -1.25
CA LEU A 453 -13.77 -3.11 -0.54
C LEU A 453 -14.71 -1.99 -0.05
N VAL A 454 -14.17 -0.90 0.49
CA VAL A 454 -14.96 0.26 0.94
C VAL A 454 -15.66 0.96 -0.22
N GLU A 455 -15.05 1.04 -1.41
CA GLU A 455 -15.71 1.58 -2.61
C GLU A 455 -16.84 0.65 -3.08
N LEU A 456 -16.55 -0.63 -3.35
CA LEU A 456 -17.52 -1.60 -3.85
C LEU A 456 -18.77 -1.69 -2.96
N MET A 457 -18.58 -1.86 -1.65
CA MET A 457 -19.67 -1.94 -0.67
C MET A 457 -20.49 -0.64 -0.60
N ARG A 458 -19.84 0.52 -0.79
CA ARG A 458 -20.49 1.83 -0.77
C ARG A 458 -21.32 2.08 -2.03
N GLU A 459 -20.92 1.54 -3.18
CA GLU A 459 -21.72 1.62 -4.41
C GLU A 459 -23.07 0.90 -4.25
N ASP A 460 -23.04 -0.28 -3.64
CA ASP A 460 -24.25 -1.07 -3.33
C ASP A 460 -24.98 -0.58 -2.06
N GLY A 461 -24.61 0.59 -1.55
CA GLY A 461 -25.33 1.31 -0.49
C GLY A 461 -25.04 0.86 0.94
N HIS A 462 -24.14 -0.09 1.17
CA HIS A 462 -23.72 -0.48 2.52
C HIS A 462 -22.98 0.67 3.22
N LYS A 463 -23.23 0.84 4.53
CA LYS A 463 -22.84 2.02 5.30
C LYS A 463 -21.90 1.65 6.44
N SER A 464 -20.63 2.04 6.33
CA SER A 464 -19.66 1.97 7.44
C SER A 464 -20.04 2.93 8.60
N VAL A 465 -19.52 2.65 9.81
CA VAL A 465 -19.92 3.28 11.10
C VAL A 465 -20.25 4.77 11.02
N ARG A 466 -19.34 5.55 10.42
CA ARG A 466 -19.40 7.02 10.39
C ARG A 466 -20.67 7.56 9.70
N ALA A 467 -21.38 6.76 8.91
CA ALA A 467 -22.69 7.11 8.35
C ALA A 467 -23.86 6.90 9.33
N LYS A 468 -23.77 5.97 10.30
CA LYS A 468 -24.84 5.72 11.29
C LYS A 468 -24.95 6.82 12.35
N GLU A 469 -23.82 7.39 12.79
CA GLU A 469 -23.77 8.44 13.82
C GLU A 469 -24.61 9.68 13.46
N ASN A 470 -24.59 10.10 12.19
CA ASN A 470 -25.39 11.23 11.70
C ASN A 470 -26.90 10.96 11.78
N ASN A 471 -27.35 9.74 11.46
CA ASN A 471 -28.78 9.43 11.35
C ASN A 471 -29.46 9.34 12.73
N ASN A 472 -28.76 8.77 13.72
CA ASN A 472 -29.28 8.72 15.10
C ASN A 472 -29.29 10.09 15.79
N ARG A 473 -28.43 11.04 15.39
CA ARG A 473 -28.52 12.44 15.85
C ARG A 473 -29.71 13.20 15.26
N TRP A 474 -30.19 12.84 14.08
CA TRP A 474 -31.40 13.45 13.48
C TRP A 474 -32.70 12.90 14.08
N ARG A 475 -32.77 11.61 14.41
CA ARG A 475 -33.96 11.00 15.04
C ARG A 475 -34.18 11.36 16.52
N ARG A 476 -33.22 11.99 17.21
CA ARG A 476 -33.33 12.40 18.62
C ARG A 476 -33.36 13.92 18.82
N ARG A 477 -34.40 14.57 18.29
CA ARG A 477 -34.83 15.92 18.72
C ARG A 477 -36.28 15.87 19.22
N PRO A 478 -36.52 16.02 20.54
CA PRO A 478 -37.88 16.23 21.06
C PRO A 478 -38.50 17.51 20.47
N ASN A 479 -39.73 17.43 19.99
CA ASN A 479 -40.43 18.51 19.29
C ASN A 479 -41.00 19.57 20.25
N ASN A 480 -40.13 20.23 21.01
CA ASN A 480 -40.52 21.12 22.11
C ASN A 480 -40.89 22.53 21.61
N LYS A 481 -42.02 22.66 20.90
CA LYS A 481 -42.62 23.96 20.54
C LYS A 481 -43.15 24.65 21.80
N LYS A 482 -42.36 25.56 22.38
CA LYS A 482 -42.86 26.49 23.41
C LYS A 482 -44.02 27.33 22.84
N LYS A 483 -45.20 27.26 23.47
CA LYS A 483 -46.24 28.28 23.32
C LYS A 483 -45.82 29.49 24.15
N ASN A 484 -45.67 30.67 23.54
CA ASN A 484 -45.69 31.92 24.30
C ASN A 484 -47.15 32.27 24.60
N SER A 485 -47.56 32.17 25.86
CA SER A 485 -48.78 32.82 26.36
C SER A 485 -48.40 34.16 27.00
N LYS A 486 -49.04 35.25 26.58
CA LYS A 486 -48.98 36.52 27.31
C LYS A 486 -49.60 36.36 28.69
N ARG A 487 -49.09 37.10 29.67
CA ARG A 487 -49.87 37.69 30.78
C ARG A 487 -49.16 38.96 31.23
N GLU A 488 -49.95 39.99 31.49
CA GLU A 488 -49.49 41.26 32.06
C GLU A 488 -49.17 41.12 33.55
N GLN A 489 -48.30 42.00 34.07
CA GLN A 489 -48.67 42.96 35.11
C GLN A 489 -47.56 44.01 35.28
N THR A 490 -47.97 45.18 35.82
CA THR A 490 -47.19 46.42 36.04
C THR A 490 -46.53 47.00 34.79
#